data_AF-A0A6L5GSZ6-F1
#
_entry.id   AF-A0A6L5GSZ6-F1
#
_cell.length_a   1.000
_cell.length_b   1.000
_cell.length_c   1.000
_cell.angle_alpha   90.00
_cell.angle_beta   90.00
_cell.angle_gamma   90.00
#
_symmetry.space_group_name_H-M   'P 1'
#
loop_
_entity.id
_entity.type
_entity.pdbx_description
1 polymer ?
#
loop_
_entity_poly.entity_id
_entity_poly.type
_entity_poly.pdbx_seq_one_letter_code
_entity_poly.pdbx_strand_id
1 'polypeptide(L)'
;MDQDQTLWFAYELSDAWGIPISGVEIVEDGDGCRVGYGMPDDYKPKTYTYIDIDDGTMAQVKRIVSNPDLYGYEDLYDEACTMILDGYTQEMAFYDGTARNEIGTTNLSCYKRDRMTNPHASAIMAALEQLAQVLAPLGVPREYFDLEG
;
A
#
# COMPACT_ATOMS: atom_id res chain seq x y z
N MET A 1 6.64 9.66 -26.19
CA MET A 1 5.71 8.63 -25.74
C MET A 1 6.40 8.02 -24.54
N ASP A 2 6.03 8.49 -23.35
CA ASP A 2 6.54 7.92 -22.11
C ASP A 2 6.12 6.45 -22.08
N GLN A 3 7.08 5.56 -21.89
CA GLN A 3 6.80 4.14 -21.79
C GLN A 3 5.91 3.91 -20.56
N ASP A 4 4.81 3.19 -20.76
CA ASP A 4 3.72 2.95 -19.82
C ASP A 4 4.24 2.37 -18.49
N GLN A 5 4.50 3.24 -17.51
CA GLN A 5 4.73 2.82 -16.14
C GLN A 5 3.42 2.32 -15.54
N THR A 6 3.43 1.07 -15.09
CA THR A 6 2.31 0.41 -14.43
C THR A 6 2.54 0.41 -12.92
N LEU A 7 1.68 1.10 -12.17
CA LEU A 7 1.67 1.08 -10.71
C LEU A 7 0.82 -0.11 -10.24
N TRP A 8 1.47 -1.14 -9.68
CA TRP A 8 0.81 -2.35 -9.18
C TRP A 8 0.28 -2.20 -7.75
N PHE A 9 0.99 -1.42 -6.95
CA PHE A 9 0.66 -1.15 -5.55
C PHE A 9 1.22 0.20 -5.13
N ALA A 10 0.46 0.95 -4.37
CA ALA A 10 0.96 2.08 -3.59
C ALA A 10 0.37 2.04 -2.18
N TYR A 11 1.16 2.46 -1.21
CA TYR A 11 0.78 2.64 0.17
C TYR A 11 1.47 3.86 0.73
N GLU A 12 0.71 4.69 1.46
CA GLU A 12 1.22 5.86 2.15
C GLU A 12 0.62 5.88 3.56
N LEU A 13 1.49 6.11 4.54
CA LEU A 13 1.16 6.26 5.95
C LEU A 13 1.50 7.69 6.38
N SER A 14 0.53 8.38 6.96
CA SER A 14 0.71 9.71 7.55
C SER A 14 0.19 9.75 8.98
N ASP A 15 0.62 10.73 9.75
CA ASP A 15 0.03 11.02 11.06
C ASP A 15 -1.35 11.72 10.94
N ALA A 16 -1.99 12.00 12.09
CA ALA A 16 -3.29 12.67 12.17
C ALA A 16 -3.31 14.09 11.52
N TRP A 17 -2.14 14.68 11.27
CA TRP A 17 -1.99 15.99 10.65
C TRP A 17 -1.68 15.91 9.16
N GLY A 18 -1.65 14.70 8.59
CA GLY A 18 -1.27 14.46 7.20
C GLY A 18 0.23 14.64 6.97
N ILE A 19 1.05 14.52 8.03
CA ILE A 19 2.51 14.52 7.87
C ILE A 19 2.93 13.11 7.43
N PRO A 20 3.61 12.97 6.28
CA PRO A 20 4.06 11.68 5.78
C PRO A 20 5.06 10.99 6.72
N ILE A 21 4.82 9.70 7.00
CA ILE A 21 5.68 8.86 7.84
C ILE A 21 6.44 7.86 6.98
N SER A 22 5.72 7.13 6.12
CA SER A 22 6.31 6.13 5.23
C SER A 22 5.43 5.91 4.01
N GLY A 23 6.03 5.34 2.97
CA GLY A 23 5.32 4.96 1.77
C GLY A 23 6.10 3.93 0.98
N VAL A 24 5.35 3.11 0.25
CA VAL A 24 5.86 2.05 -0.62
C VAL A 24 5.10 2.12 -1.94
N GLU A 25 5.80 1.98 -3.05
CA GLU A 25 5.19 1.78 -4.35
C GLU A 25 5.88 0.65 -5.10
N ILE A 26 5.13 -0.08 -5.92
CA ILE A 26 5.65 -1.12 -6.79
C ILE A 26 5.25 -0.79 -8.21
N VAL A 27 6.24 -0.60 -9.07
CA VAL A 27 6.08 -0.16 -10.45
C VAL A 27 6.75 -1.13 -11.42
N GLU A 28 6.16 -1.28 -12.59
CA GLU A 28 6.72 -2.04 -13.71
C GLU A 28 6.71 -1.14 -14.95
N ASP A 29 7.82 -1.06 -15.65
CA ASP A 29 7.97 -0.31 -16.89
C ASP A 29 8.83 -1.08 -17.91
N GLY A 30 9.16 -0.45 -19.04
CA GLY A 30 9.98 -1.05 -20.09
C GLY A 30 11.40 -1.42 -19.68
N ASP A 31 11.91 -0.88 -18.57
CA ASP A 31 13.26 -1.12 -18.05
C ASP A 31 13.27 -2.16 -16.92
N GLY A 32 12.13 -2.49 -16.32
CA GLY A 32 11.98 -3.58 -15.37
C GLY A 32 10.95 -3.33 -14.27
N CYS A 33 11.01 -4.14 -13.23
CA CYS A 33 10.15 -4.03 -12.04
C CYS A 33 10.93 -3.43 -10.88
N ARG A 34 10.33 -2.49 -10.16
CA ARG A 34 10.98 -1.76 -9.06
C ARG A 34 10.04 -1.59 -7.88
N VAL A 35 10.59 -1.66 -6.67
CA VAL A 35 9.94 -1.21 -5.44
C VAL A 35 10.60 0.08 -4.97
N GLY A 36 9.80 1.13 -4.81
CA GLY A 36 10.19 2.38 -4.17
C GLY A 36 9.70 2.39 -2.73
N TYR A 37 10.52 2.86 -1.80
CA TYR A 37 10.12 3.05 -0.40
C TYR A 37 10.76 4.31 0.17
N GLY A 38 10.00 5.10 0.95
CA GLY A 38 10.49 6.36 1.50
C GLY A 38 9.43 7.13 2.28
N MET A 39 9.64 8.43 2.45
CA MET A 39 8.62 9.37 2.94
C MET A 39 7.97 10.06 1.73
N PRO A 40 6.67 9.83 1.46
CA PRO A 40 5.97 10.49 0.36
C PRO A 40 5.65 11.94 0.74
N ASP A 41 6.48 12.91 0.36
CA ASP A 41 6.21 14.34 0.61
C ASP A 41 5.49 14.95 -0.60
N ASP A 42 4.24 15.38 -0.47
CA ASP A 42 3.47 16.04 -1.55
C ASP A 42 4.11 17.34 -2.05
N TYR A 43 4.93 18.01 -1.23
CA TYR A 43 5.52 19.31 -1.53
C TYR A 43 6.97 19.19 -2.01
N LYS A 44 7.53 17.98 -2.06
CA LYS A 44 8.88 17.69 -2.54
C LYS A 44 8.87 16.47 -3.47
N PRO A 45 9.93 16.21 -4.24
CA PRO A 45 10.06 14.92 -4.90
C PRO A 45 9.99 13.80 -3.85
N LYS A 46 9.20 12.74 -4.08
CA LYS A 46 9.17 11.55 -3.22
C LYS A 46 10.61 11.11 -2.97
N THR A 47 11.06 11.10 -1.71
CA THR A 47 12.41 10.65 -1.36
C THR A 47 12.39 9.14 -1.23
N TYR A 48 12.19 8.47 -2.35
CA TYR A 48 12.12 7.02 -2.41
C TYR A 48 13.49 6.43 -2.73
N THR A 49 13.84 5.40 -2.00
CA THR A 49 14.89 4.47 -2.40
C THR A 49 14.25 3.42 -3.29
N TYR A 50 14.81 3.20 -4.47
CA TYR A 50 14.32 2.19 -5.40
C TYR A 50 15.23 0.96 -5.41
N ILE A 51 14.61 -0.21 -5.46
CA ILE A 51 15.26 -1.50 -5.58
C ILE A 51 14.64 -2.24 -6.76
N ASP A 52 15.46 -2.75 -7.68
CA ASP A 52 15.01 -3.61 -8.75
C ASP A 52 14.56 -4.96 -8.18
N ILE A 53 13.42 -5.47 -8.63
CA ILE A 53 12.88 -6.76 -8.21
C ILE A 53 12.85 -7.72 -9.39
N ASP A 54 13.18 -8.98 -9.14
CA ASP A 54 13.19 -10.01 -10.17
C ASP A 54 11.77 -10.49 -10.53
N ASP A 55 11.64 -11.17 -11.67
CA ASP A 55 10.36 -11.69 -12.18
C ASP A 55 9.66 -12.61 -11.16
N GLY A 56 10.44 -13.36 -10.36
CA GLY A 56 9.90 -14.29 -9.37
C GLY A 56 9.27 -13.58 -8.16
N THR A 57 9.90 -12.50 -7.71
CA THR A 57 9.37 -11.60 -6.68
C THR A 57 8.16 -10.86 -7.24
N MET A 58 8.25 -10.34 -8.46
CA MET A 58 7.15 -9.63 -9.07
C MET A 58 5.92 -10.52 -9.28
N ALA A 59 6.12 -11.79 -9.65
CA ALA A 59 5.02 -12.77 -9.74
C ALA A 59 4.32 -13.00 -8.39
N GLN A 60 5.06 -12.95 -7.27
CA GLN A 60 4.48 -13.02 -5.93
C GLN A 60 3.69 -11.75 -5.59
N VAL A 61 4.23 -10.56 -5.90
CA VAL A 61 3.50 -9.29 -5.75
C VAL A 61 2.20 -9.32 -6.53
N LYS A 62 2.25 -9.63 -7.83
CA LYS A 62 1.08 -9.73 -8.71
C LYS A 62 0.04 -10.69 -8.12
N ARG A 63 0.46 -11.86 -7.61
CA ARG A 63 -0.43 -12.81 -6.95
C ARG A 63 -1.11 -12.23 -5.69
N ILE A 64 -0.40 -11.45 -4.88
CA ILE A 64 -0.95 -10.82 -3.67
C ILE A 64 -1.98 -9.77 -4.06
N VAL A 65 -1.64 -8.86 -4.99
CA VAL A 65 -2.53 -7.77 -5.41
C VAL A 65 -3.67 -8.22 -6.32
N SER A 66 -3.63 -9.45 -6.87
CA SER A 66 -4.76 -10.07 -7.56
C SER A 66 -5.81 -10.69 -6.63
N ASN A 67 -5.71 -10.51 -5.31
CA ASN A 67 -6.76 -10.96 -4.40
C ASN A 67 -8.07 -10.19 -4.69
N PRO A 68 -9.18 -10.86 -5.08
CA PRO A 68 -10.43 -10.19 -5.43
C PRO A 68 -11.04 -9.40 -4.27
N ASP A 69 -10.78 -9.79 -3.02
CA ASP A 69 -11.25 -9.07 -1.84
C ASP A 69 -10.61 -7.67 -1.71
N LEU A 70 -9.58 -7.35 -2.50
CA LEU A 70 -8.99 -6.00 -2.56
C LEU A 70 -9.78 -5.04 -3.45
N TYR A 71 -10.72 -5.51 -4.29
CA TYR A 71 -11.39 -4.67 -5.32
C TYR A 71 -12.91 -4.52 -5.10
N GLY A 72 -13.50 -5.18 -4.12
CA GLY A 72 -14.94 -5.12 -3.84
C GLY A 72 -15.36 -3.97 -2.92
N TYR A 73 -14.66 -2.83 -3.02
CA TYR A 73 -14.54 -1.88 -1.92
C TYR A 73 -15.43 -0.62 -2.09
N GLU A 74 -16.66 -0.60 -1.54
CA GLU A 74 -17.51 0.61 -1.47
C GLU A 74 -17.71 1.18 -0.03
N ASP A 75 -17.50 0.39 1.05
CA ASP A 75 -18.08 0.67 2.40
C ASP A 75 -17.11 0.91 3.61
N LEU A 76 -15.78 1.05 3.43
CA LEU A 76 -14.82 1.41 4.54
C LEU A 76 -15.04 2.87 4.94
N TYR A 77 -15.52 3.69 4.00
CA TYR A 77 -15.61 5.12 4.18
C TYR A 77 -16.54 5.51 5.35
N ASP A 78 -17.63 4.75 5.54
CA ASP A 78 -18.62 5.02 6.59
C ASP A 78 -18.13 4.61 8.00
N GLU A 79 -17.27 3.59 8.12
CA GLU A 79 -16.80 3.09 9.42
C GLU A 79 -15.42 3.63 9.82
N ALA A 80 -14.51 3.82 8.86
CA ALA A 80 -13.12 4.22 9.14
C ALA A 80 -12.93 5.75 9.30
N CYS A 81 -13.80 6.58 8.70
CA CYS A 81 -13.64 8.04 8.73
C CYS A 81 -13.83 8.68 10.10
N THR A 82 -14.59 8.07 11.01
CA THR A 82 -14.92 8.70 12.31
C THR A 82 -13.73 8.76 13.29
N MET A 83 -12.62 8.10 13.00
CA MET A 83 -11.45 7.98 13.90
C MET A 83 -10.15 8.60 13.37
N ILE A 84 -10.21 9.39 12.29
CA ILE A 84 -9.03 10.04 11.68
C ILE A 84 -8.37 11.07 12.64
N LEU A 85 -9.13 11.63 13.58
CA LEU A 85 -8.69 12.78 14.38
C LEU A 85 -7.62 12.50 15.46
N ASP A 86 -7.35 11.24 15.82
CA ASP A 86 -6.43 10.89 16.93
C ASP A 86 -5.38 9.81 16.55
N GLY A 87 -5.07 9.61 15.27
CA GLY A 87 -4.26 8.45 14.88
C GLY A 87 -3.39 8.64 13.63
N TYR A 88 -3.39 7.60 12.79
CA TYR A 88 -2.66 7.55 11.54
C TYR A 88 -3.66 7.47 10.39
N THR A 89 -3.30 8.02 9.25
CA THR A 89 -4.04 7.87 8.01
C THR A 89 -3.27 7.01 7.04
N GLN A 90 -3.99 6.17 6.31
CA GLN A 90 -3.46 5.34 5.25
C GLN A 90 -4.16 5.65 3.94
N GLU A 91 -3.37 5.69 2.88
CA GLU A 91 -3.85 5.76 1.51
C GLU A 91 -3.22 4.64 0.70
N MET A 92 -3.99 4.05 -0.20
CA MET A 92 -3.56 2.84 -0.89
C MET A 92 -4.15 2.74 -2.29
N ALA A 93 -3.38 2.15 -3.20
CA ALA A 93 -3.85 1.76 -4.52
C ALA A 93 -3.41 0.33 -4.84
N PHE A 94 -4.30 -0.43 -5.45
CA PHE A 94 -4.05 -1.79 -5.94
C PHE A 94 -4.40 -1.87 -7.42
N TYR A 95 -3.58 -2.57 -8.19
CA TYR A 95 -3.87 -2.91 -9.59
C TYR A 95 -3.53 -4.38 -9.86
N ASP A 96 -4.44 -5.11 -10.49
CA ASP A 96 -4.27 -6.54 -10.79
C ASP A 96 -3.97 -6.83 -12.27
N GLY A 97 -3.79 -5.80 -13.10
CA GLY A 97 -3.69 -5.92 -14.55
C GLY A 97 -5.00 -5.61 -15.30
N THR A 98 -6.14 -5.60 -14.61
CA THR A 98 -7.47 -5.37 -15.20
C THR A 98 -8.26 -4.31 -14.43
N ALA A 99 -8.34 -4.46 -13.11
CA ALA A 99 -9.04 -3.57 -12.20
C ALA A 99 -8.04 -2.77 -11.36
N ARG A 100 -8.43 -1.54 -11.02
CA ARG A 100 -7.71 -0.67 -10.09
C ARG A 100 -8.65 -0.32 -8.95
N ASN A 101 -8.17 -0.44 -7.72
CA ASN A 101 -8.88 0.03 -6.54
C ASN A 101 -8.03 1.08 -5.83
N GLU A 102 -8.65 2.20 -5.45
CA GLU A 102 -8.03 3.28 -4.71
C GLU A 102 -8.79 3.48 -3.41
N ILE A 103 -8.05 3.41 -2.31
CA ILE A 103 -8.57 3.58 -0.96
C ILE A 103 -7.99 4.90 -0.46
N GLY A 104 -8.85 5.91 -0.46
CA GLY A 104 -8.54 7.22 0.12
C GLY A 104 -8.45 7.15 1.65
N THR A 105 -8.02 8.28 2.24
CA THR A 105 -7.69 8.47 3.66
C THR A 105 -8.54 7.59 4.61
N THR A 106 -7.95 6.51 5.10
CA THR A 106 -8.56 5.55 6.03
C THR A 106 -7.72 5.38 7.30
N ASN A 107 -8.27 4.81 8.36
CA ASN A 107 -7.52 4.40 9.55
C ASN A 107 -7.75 2.91 9.82
N LEU A 108 -7.00 2.05 9.13
CA LEU A 108 -7.07 0.60 9.25
C LEU A 108 -6.55 0.08 10.61
N SER A 109 -5.78 0.89 11.34
CA SER A 109 -5.26 0.49 12.66
C SER A 109 -6.37 0.18 13.67
N CYS A 110 -7.57 0.78 13.51
CA CYS A 110 -8.71 0.49 14.37
C CYS A 110 -9.17 -0.97 14.28
N TYR A 111 -9.07 -1.59 13.10
CA TYR A 111 -9.43 -2.98 12.85
C TYR A 111 -8.43 -3.99 13.44
N LYS A 112 -7.22 -3.55 13.86
CA LYS A 112 -6.30 -4.40 14.64
C LYS A 112 -6.79 -4.60 16.07
N ARG A 113 -7.37 -3.55 16.69
CA ARG A 113 -7.75 -3.53 18.10
C ARG A 113 -9.13 -4.12 18.32
N ASP A 114 -10.07 -3.75 17.46
CA ASP A 114 -11.40 -4.35 17.40
C ASP A 114 -11.52 -5.15 16.12
N ARG A 115 -11.57 -6.49 16.24
CA ARG A 115 -11.85 -7.40 15.12
C ARG A 115 -13.30 -7.23 14.66
N MET A 116 -13.63 -6.09 14.07
CA MET A 116 -14.78 -5.95 13.20
C MET A 116 -14.56 -6.90 12.01
N THR A 117 -15.55 -7.73 11.71
CA THR A 117 -15.52 -8.76 10.66
C THR A 117 -15.62 -8.14 9.27
N ASN A 118 -14.86 -7.09 8.97
CA ASN A 118 -14.77 -6.55 7.63
C ASN A 118 -13.75 -7.42 6.84
N PRO A 119 -14.23 -8.25 5.88
CA PRO A 119 -13.35 -9.16 5.13
C PRO A 119 -12.35 -8.38 4.26
N HIS A 120 -12.71 -7.20 3.79
CA HIS A 120 -11.86 -6.37 2.97
C HIS A 120 -10.74 -5.70 3.78
N ALA A 121 -11.04 -5.15 4.96
CA ALA A 121 -10.01 -4.64 5.88
C ALA A 121 -9.02 -5.76 6.25
N SER A 122 -9.53 -6.98 6.46
CA SER A 122 -8.70 -8.17 6.71
C SER A 122 -7.82 -8.53 5.50
N ALA A 123 -8.37 -8.47 4.29
CA ALA A 123 -7.64 -8.73 3.05
C ALA A 123 -6.52 -7.72 2.82
N ILE A 124 -6.78 -6.42 3.07
CA ILE A 124 -5.80 -5.35 2.95
C ILE A 124 -4.66 -5.55 3.96
N MET A 125 -4.98 -5.77 5.23
CA MET A 125 -3.95 -6.02 6.26
C MET A 125 -3.12 -7.27 5.92
N ALA A 126 -3.76 -8.32 5.41
CA ALA A 126 -3.06 -9.51 4.96
C ALA A 126 -2.18 -9.27 3.73
N ALA A 127 -2.60 -8.40 2.81
CA ALA A 127 -1.82 -8.01 1.64
C ALA A 127 -0.57 -7.20 2.05
N LEU A 128 -0.71 -6.21 2.93
CA LEU A 128 0.43 -5.45 3.48
C LEU A 128 1.46 -6.37 4.13
N GLU A 129 0.99 -7.27 5.00
CA GLU A 129 1.83 -8.25 5.69
C GLU A 129 2.56 -9.20 4.71
N GLN A 130 1.86 -9.70 3.68
CA GLN A 130 2.45 -10.56 2.65
C GLN A 130 3.47 -9.80 1.78
N LEU A 131 3.17 -8.56 1.38
CA LEU A 131 4.09 -7.72 0.63
C LEU A 131 5.35 -7.45 1.46
N ALA A 132 5.20 -7.15 2.75
CA ALA A 132 6.32 -6.97 3.66
C ALA A 132 7.18 -8.24 3.79
N GLN A 133 6.57 -9.43 3.82
CA GLN A 133 7.31 -10.71 3.83
C GLN A 133 8.10 -10.95 2.54
N VAL A 134 7.54 -10.58 1.38
CA VAL A 134 8.20 -10.74 0.07
C VAL A 134 9.32 -9.73 -0.12
N LEU A 135 9.15 -8.49 0.33
CA LEU A 135 10.02 -7.38 0.00
C LEU A 135 11.11 -7.10 1.07
N ALA A 136 10.88 -7.48 2.33
CA ALA A 136 11.89 -7.30 3.38
C ALA A 136 13.23 -8.01 3.11
N PRO A 137 13.26 -9.24 2.56
CA PRO A 137 14.52 -9.89 2.16
C PRO A 137 15.33 -9.12 1.11
N LEU A 138 14.69 -8.22 0.36
CA LEU A 138 15.33 -7.37 -0.65
C LEU A 138 15.85 -6.05 -0.06
N GLY A 139 15.61 -5.79 1.22
CA GLY A 139 16.08 -4.59 1.91
C GLY A 139 15.02 -3.50 2.07
N VAL A 140 13.76 -3.75 1.73
CA VAL A 140 12.65 -2.84 2.06
C VAL A 140 12.34 -2.94 3.55
N PRO A 141 12.39 -1.85 4.33
CA PRO A 141 12.08 -1.89 5.75
C PRO A 141 10.66 -2.38 5.98
N ARG A 142 10.50 -3.36 6.87
CA ARG A 142 9.21 -4.00 7.12
C ARG A 142 8.21 -3.03 7.74
N GLU A 143 8.72 -2.12 8.57
CA GLU A 143 7.98 -1.03 9.21
C GLU A 143 7.27 -0.11 8.22
N TYR A 144 7.66 -0.07 6.94
CA TYR A 144 6.99 0.77 5.94
C TYR A 144 5.66 0.20 5.46
N PHE A 145 5.32 -1.03 5.86
CA PHE A 145 4.01 -1.65 5.64
C PHE A 145 3.15 -1.65 6.91
N ASP A 146 3.67 -1.13 8.03
CA ASP A 146 2.89 -1.06 9.26
C ASP A 146 1.77 -0.02 9.13
N LEU A 147 0.66 -0.28 9.82
CA LEU A 147 -0.48 0.62 9.91
C LEU A 147 -0.24 1.80 10.88
N GLU A 148 0.87 1.75 11.62
CA GLU A 148 1.23 2.67 12.70
C GLU A 148 2.77 2.86 12.63
N GLY A 149 3.25 4.09 12.82
CA GLY A 149 4.70 4.40 12.86
C GLY A 149 5.30 4.38 14.26
#